data_AF-A0AA41HE92-F1
#
_entry.id   AF-A0AA41HE92-F1
#
_cell.length_a   1.000
_cell.length_b   1.000
_cell.length_c   1.000
_cell.angle_alpha   90.00
_cell.angle_beta   90.00
_cell.angle_gamma   90.00
#
_symmetry.space_group_name_H-M   'P 1'
#
loop_
_entity.id
_entity.type
_entity.pdbx_description
1 polymer ?
#
loop_
_entity_poly.entity_id
_entity_poly.type
_entity_poly.pdbx_seq_one_letter_code
_entity_poly.pdbx_strand_id
1 'polypeptide(L)'
;MLQQFNLVVSGNLTSTSHVDGRAYVDLNANGGDYVQHASDTPASAYAGLTVGGTLSGNVHVNGLGLVTGGDANGINVNTGSSYVGGSASGSSFNGDAWVAGTASSVNFNGGAHAGSYVNTNHNNVLAAPTGVMNSTLAASTSTNFGAVMTGLSSQLSALHATAGTAVTYSNNDSNVLLSGTAVNGVLVFDLTHEDSKIFSNKVTDISFNLGGASTVIFNTDDSNLSLYANFNQAQTLGSKLIWNFAGHDTSVTVGRTFGGQVLVADGTFSNVGGANVEGGVFARTLNQFGEIHLQSFSGSVPAAPVPEPETYAMLLAGLGLMGVMLRRRKQQG
;
A
#
# COMPACT_ATOMS: atom_id res chain seq x y z
N MET A 1 2.97 -2.87 -7.82
CA MET A 1 2.62 -2.67 -6.40
C MET A 1 1.26 -3.30 -6.06
N LEU A 2 0.13 -2.72 -6.51
CA LEU A 2 -1.24 -3.18 -6.17
C LEU A 2 -1.54 -4.67 -6.47
N GLN A 3 -0.84 -5.26 -7.44
CA GLN A 3 -1.03 -6.66 -7.86
C GLN A 3 -0.03 -7.64 -7.21
N GLN A 4 0.90 -7.15 -6.38
CA GLN A 4 1.97 -7.97 -5.79
C GLN A 4 1.98 -7.93 -4.26
N PHE A 5 1.45 -6.86 -3.67
CA PHE A 5 1.50 -6.61 -2.23
C PHE A 5 0.10 -6.44 -1.69
N ASN A 6 -0.11 -6.97 -0.49
CA ASN A 6 -1.27 -6.67 0.34
C ASN A 6 -1.01 -5.42 1.19
N LEU A 7 0.25 -5.18 1.55
CA LEU A 7 0.67 -4.05 2.37
C LEU A 7 1.98 -3.45 1.83
N VAL A 8 2.01 -2.13 1.68
CA VAL A 8 3.25 -1.36 1.49
C VAL A 8 3.23 -0.14 2.40
N VAL A 9 4.28 0.02 3.19
CA VAL A 9 4.48 1.17 4.08
C VAL A 9 5.79 1.85 3.74
N SER A 10 5.79 3.11 3.30
CA SER A 10 7.05 3.82 2.99
C SER A 10 7.72 4.46 4.20
N GLY A 11 7.14 4.28 5.39
CA GLY A 11 7.63 4.76 6.67
C GLY A 11 7.59 3.64 7.70
N ASN A 12 7.02 3.91 8.89
CA ASN A 12 6.95 2.94 9.98
C ASN A 12 5.59 2.24 10.06
N LEU A 13 5.64 0.98 10.52
CA LEU A 13 4.49 0.13 10.79
C LEU A 13 4.42 -0.23 12.28
N THR A 14 3.26 -0.03 12.89
CA THR A 14 2.88 -0.66 14.18
C THR A 14 1.68 -1.55 13.94
N SER A 15 1.75 -2.82 14.34
CA SER A 15 0.66 -3.78 14.13
C SER A 15 0.43 -4.67 15.35
N THR A 16 -0.85 -4.91 15.66
CA THR A 16 -1.28 -5.92 16.64
C THR A 16 -2.18 -6.98 16.00
N SER A 17 -2.16 -7.10 14.67
CA SER A 17 -3.07 -7.94 13.89
C SER A 17 -2.33 -8.55 12.69
N HIS A 18 -3.04 -9.19 11.77
CA HIS A 18 -2.42 -9.89 10.66
C HIS A 18 -2.66 -9.27 9.29
N VAL A 19 -1.71 -9.54 8.39
CA VAL A 19 -1.77 -9.26 6.97
C VAL A 19 -1.72 -10.59 6.24
N ASP A 20 -2.73 -10.85 5.42
CA ASP A 20 -2.89 -12.16 4.78
C ASP A 20 -1.83 -12.44 3.72
N GLY A 21 -1.46 -11.41 2.97
CA GLY A 21 -0.48 -11.51 1.89
C GLY A 21 0.86 -10.89 2.19
N ARG A 22 1.56 -10.55 1.11
CA ARG A 22 2.91 -9.99 1.12
C ARG A 22 2.94 -8.55 1.63
N ALA A 23 3.95 -8.24 2.46
CA ALA A 23 4.13 -6.93 3.06
C ALA A 23 5.54 -6.35 2.82
N TYR A 24 5.58 -5.03 2.59
CA TYR A 24 6.81 -4.23 2.52
C TYR A 24 6.73 -3.06 3.51
N VAL A 25 7.80 -2.81 4.27
CA VAL A 25 7.95 -1.65 5.17
C VAL A 25 9.33 -1.04 4.95
N ASP A 26 9.40 0.24 4.57
CA ASP A 26 10.68 0.87 4.22
C ASP A 26 11.55 1.16 5.44
N LEU A 27 10.92 1.55 6.56
CA LEU A 27 11.62 1.83 7.82
C LEU A 27 11.41 0.67 8.80
N ASN A 28 10.91 0.95 10.01
CA ASN A 28 10.79 -0.04 11.06
C ASN A 28 9.39 -0.65 11.11
N ALA A 29 9.32 -1.92 11.48
CA ALA A 29 8.07 -2.62 11.75
C ALA A 29 8.06 -3.17 13.19
N ASN A 30 6.96 -2.93 13.89
CA ASN A 30 6.71 -3.44 15.23
C ASN A 30 5.41 -4.25 15.26
N GLY A 31 5.53 -5.54 15.56
CA GLY A 31 4.41 -6.46 15.72
C GLY A 31 3.74 -6.91 14.43
N GLY A 32 2.71 -7.73 14.61
CA GLY A 32 1.86 -8.28 13.56
C GLY A 32 2.27 -9.66 13.04
N ASP A 33 1.33 -10.30 12.36
CA ASP A 33 1.54 -11.58 11.68
C ASP A 33 1.36 -11.41 10.18
N TYR A 34 2.24 -11.98 9.37
CA TYR A 34 2.29 -11.73 7.93
C TYR A 34 2.18 -13.03 7.14
N VAL A 35 1.62 -12.92 5.93
CA VAL A 35 1.50 -14.01 4.95
C VAL A 35 0.64 -15.18 5.45
N GLN A 36 -0.51 -14.89 6.09
CA GLN A 36 -1.46 -15.93 6.55
C GLN A 36 -1.94 -16.84 5.40
N HIS A 37 -2.01 -16.32 4.18
CA HIS A 37 -2.47 -17.03 2.99
C HIS A 37 -1.35 -17.14 1.94
N ALA A 38 -0.26 -17.83 2.30
CA ALA A 38 0.93 -17.96 1.45
C ALA A 38 0.64 -18.58 0.06
N SER A 39 -0.32 -19.52 -0.04
CA SER A 39 -0.71 -20.16 -1.30
C SER A 39 -1.45 -19.22 -2.25
N ASP A 40 -2.19 -18.25 -1.72
CA ASP A 40 -3.00 -17.30 -2.48
C ASP A 40 -2.25 -15.99 -2.75
N THR A 41 -1.12 -15.79 -2.06
CA THR A 41 -0.27 -14.60 -2.20
C THR A 41 0.34 -14.54 -3.61
N PRO A 42 0.15 -13.43 -4.36
CA PRO A 42 0.70 -13.29 -5.71
C PRO A 42 2.21 -13.53 -5.78
N ALA A 43 2.64 -14.10 -6.90
CA ALA A 43 4.06 -14.29 -7.20
C ALA A 43 4.78 -12.93 -7.32
N SER A 44 5.96 -12.84 -6.72
CA SER A 44 6.84 -11.67 -6.80
C SER A 44 8.23 -12.02 -6.30
N ALA A 45 9.24 -11.24 -6.71
CA ALA A 45 10.64 -11.44 -6.37
C ALA A 45 10.99 -11.10 -4.91
N TYR A 46 10.11 -10.39 -4.21
CA TYR A 46 10.30 -10.02 -2.81
C TYR A 46 10.11 -11.22 -1.87
N ALA A 47 10.60 -11.13 -0.63
CA ALA A 47 10.20 -12.06 0.42
C ALA A 47 8.73 -11.84 0.84
N GLY A 48 8.20 -12.75 1.65
CA GLY A 48 6.87 -12.63 2.24
C GLY A 48 6.69 -11.37 3.07
N LEU A 49 7.68 -11.10 3.93
CA LEU A 49 7.84 -9.83 4.63
C LEU A 49 9.19 -9.20 4.25
N THR A 50 9.17 -7.94 3.86
CA THR A 50 10.38 -7.13 3.63
C THR A 50 10.35 -5.89 4.52
N VAL A 51 11.40 -5.66 5.30
CA VAL A 51 11.55 -4.50 6.19
C VAL A 51 12.91 -3.84 5.94
N GLY A 52 12.97 -2.55 5.65
CA GLY A 52 14.25 -1.87 5.40
C GLY A 52 15.04 -1.59 6.69
N GLY A 53 14.34 -1.32 7.79
CA GLY A 53 14.91 -1.04 9.11
C GLY A 53 14.84 -2.21 10.08
N THR A 54 14.58 -1.91 11.35
CA THR A 54 14.46 -2.90 12.42
C THR A 54 13.08 -3.54 12.44
N LEU A 55 13.06 -4.86 12.60
CA LEU A 55 11.86 -5.66 12.80
C LEU A 55 11.82 -6.15 14.26
N SER A 56 10.72 -5.89 14.97
CA SER A 56 10.59 -6.22 16.39
C SER A 56 9.14 -6.48 16.81
N GLY A 57 8.93 -6.92 18.06
CA GLY A 57 7.59 -6.92 18.67
C GLY A 57 6.78 -8.21 18.48
N ASN A 58 7.44 -9.37 18.53
CA ASN A 58 6.80 -10.70 18.39
C ASN A 58 6.13 -10.91 17.03
N VAL A 59 6.89 -10.68 15.95
CA VAL A 59 6.37 -10.85 14.58
C VAL A 59 6.40 -12.31 14.15
N HIS A 60 5.32 -12.76 13.50
CA HIS A 60 5.28 -14.05 12.81
C HIS A 60 5.21 -13.85 11.29
N VAL A 61 6.03 -14.58 10.54
CA VAL A 61 6.00 -14.64 9.08
C VAL A 61 5.66 -16.08 8.70
N ASN A 62 4.43 -16.31 8.26
CA ASN A 62 3.92 -17.67 8.03
C ASN A 62 4.52 -18.33 6.78
N GLY A 63 4.95 -17.54 5.81
CA GLY A 63 5.72 -18.09 4.70
C GLY A 63 6.34 -17.08 3.76
N LEU A 64 6.92 -17.61 2.68
CA LEU A 64 7.64 -16.88 1.64
C LEU A 64 8.91 -16.15 2.13
N GLY A 65 9.35 -16.43 3.36
CA GLY A 65 10.60 -15.91 3.91
C GLY A 65 10.56 -14.46 4.35
N LEU A 66 11.71 -13.98 4.82
CA LEU A 66 11.91 -12.65 5.40
C LEU A 66 13.13 -11.97 4.79
N VAL A 67 13.04 -10.66 4.55
CA VAL A 67 14.21 -9.79 4.45
C VAL A 67 14.04 -8.66 5.45
N THR A 68 15.02 -8.46 6.32
CA THR A 68 15.13 -7.24 7.15
C THR A 68 16.50 -6.60 6.94
N GLY A 69 16.55 -5.30 6.66
CA GLY A 69 17.80 -4.56 6.47
C GLY A 69 18.50 -4.24 7.78
N GLY A 70 17.74 -4.09 8.88
CA GLY A 70 18.23 -3.88 10.23
C GLY A 70 18.19 -5.13 11.10
N ASP A 71 17.94 -4.93 12.40
CA ASP A 71 17.89 -6.01 13.38
C ASP A 71 16.56 -6.78 13.33
N ALA A 72 16.58 -8.04 13.78
CA ALA A 72 15.43 -8.91 13.96
C ALA A 72 15.29 -9.30 15.45
N ASN A 73 14.27 -8.80 16.14
CA ASN A 73 14.11 -8.99 17.58
C ASN A 73 12.77 -9.64 17.94
N GLY A 74 12.80 -10.91 18.35
CA GLY A 74 11.60 -11.68 18.68
C GLY A 74 10.80 -12.10 17.44
N ILE A 75 11.46 -12.60 16.41
CA ILE A 75 10.83 -12.90 15.10
C ILE A 75 10.68 -14.39 14.92
N ASN A 76 9.53 -14.85 14.42
CA ASN A 76 9.32 -16.23 14.01
C ASN A 76 9.06 -16.29 12.51
N VAL A 77 9.89 -17.01 11.75
CA VAL A 77 9.66 -17.28 10.33
C VAL A 77 9.38 -18.77 10.14
N ASN A 78 8.12 -19.09 9.78
CA ASN A 78 7.64 -20.47 9.69
C ASN A 78 8.15 -21.19 8.45
N THR A 79 8.23 -20.52 7.30
CA THR A 79 8.76 -21.10 6.05
C THR A 79 9.42 -20.05 5.17
N GLY A 80 10.31 -20.51 4.27
CA GLY A 80 11.08 -19.66 3.34
C GLY A 80 12.42 -19.19 3.90
N SER A 81 13.29 -18.71 3.01
CA SER A 81 14.63 -18.24 3.39
C SER A 81 14.59 -16.83 4.00
N SER A 82 15.45 -16.59 4.98
CA SER A 82 15.54 -15.33 5.70
C SER A 82 16.89 -14.65 5.51
N TYR A 83 16.88 -13.34 5.30
CA TYR A 83 18.07 -12.50 5.32
C TYR A 83 17.90 -11.37 6.35
N VAL A 84 18.83 -11.27 7.29
CA VAL A 84 18.88 -10.24 8.33
C VAL A 84 20.17 -9.45 8.15
N GLY A 85 20.05 -8.17 7.77
CA GLY A 85 21.18 -7.28 7.53
C GLY A 85 21.86 -6.80 8.82
N GLY A 86 21.15 -6.83 9.95
CA GLY A 86 21.68 -6.56 11.29
C GLY A 86 21.90 -7.82 12.13
N SER A 87 21.67 -7.68 13.44
CA SER A 87 21.69 -8.77 14.41
C SER A 87 20.30 -9.39 14.58
N ALA A 88 20.27 -10.65 15.03
CA ALA A 88 19.03 -11.34 15.37
C ALA A 88 19.04 -11.72 16.87
N SER A 89 17.95 -11.45 17.58
CA SER A 89 17.80 -11.82 18.98
C SER A 89 16.44 -12.46 19.27
N GLY A 90 16.43 -13.52 20.10
CA GLY A 90 15.20 -14.19 20.55
C GLY A 90 14.28 -14.65 19.40
N SER A 91 14.87 -14.99 18.24
CA SER A 91 14.15 -15.25 16.99
C SER A 91 14.24 -16.72 16.59
N SER A 92 13.33 -17.20 15.76
CA SER A 92 13.31 -18.56 15.21
C SER A 92 13.15 -18.52 13.70
N PHE A 93 14.05 -19.18 12.98
CA PHE A 93 14.02 -19.30 11.52
C PHE A 93 13.90 -20.78 11.14
N ASN A 94 12.77 -21.15 10.56
CA ASN A 94 12.50 -22.54 10.18
C ASN A 94 13.04 -22.92 8.79
N GLY A 95 13.28 -21.94 7.92
CA GLY A 95 14.04 -22.10 6.69
C GLY A 95 15.50 -21.70 6.85
N ASP A 96 16.24 -21.70 5.74
CA ASP A 96 17.61 -21.21 5.71
C ASP A 96 17.66 -19.73 6.12
N ALA A 97 18.63 -19.32 6.93
CA ALA A 97 18.74 -17.97 7.43
C ALA A 97 20.18 -17.44 7.39
N TRP A 98 20.34 -16.20 6.93
CA TRP A 98 21.59 -15.47 6.96
C TRP A 98 21.46 -14.23 7.84
N VAL A 99 22.23 -14.18 8.93
CA VAL A 99 22.31 -13.03 9.84
C VAL A 99 23.68 -12.39 9.67
N ALA A 100 23.76 -11.16 9.21
CA ALA A 100 25.06 -10.50 9.01
C ALA A 100 25.76 -10.16 10.34
N GLY A 101 24.97 -9.83 11.37
CA GLY A 101 25.43 -9.49 12.71
C GLY A 101 25.45 -10.67 13.68
N THR A 102 25.19 -10.39 14.95
CA THR A 102 25.17 -11.41 16.02
C THR A 102 23.83 -12.14 16.04
N ALA A 103 23.85 -13.45 16.18
CA ALA A 103 22.69 -14.25 16.54
C ALA A 103 22.71 -14.57 18.05
N SER A 104 21.79 -13.98 18.81
CA SER A 104 21.67 -14.15 20.27
C SER A 104 20.38 -14.85 20.65
N SER A 105 20.47 -16.05 21.22
CA SER A 105 19.30 -16.88 21.55
C SER A 105 18.39 -17.10 20.34
N VAL A 106 19.00 -17.36 19.17
CA VAL A 106 18.27 -17.63 17.93
C VAL A 106 18.11 -19.14 17.76
N ASN A 107 16.94 -19.58 17.29
CA ASN A 107 16.71 -20.95 16.86
C ASN A 107 16.82 -21.05 15.34
N PHE A 108 17.80 -21.80 14.83
CA PHE A 108 17.95 -22.09 13.41
C PHE A 108 17.56 -23.55 13.14
N ASN A 109 16.45 -23.78 12.44
CA ASN A 109 16.03 -25.14 12.05
C ASN A 109 16.41 -25.49 10.61
N GLY A 110 16.84 -24.50 9.80
CA GLY A 110 17.43 -24.69 8.47
C GLY A 110 18.96 -24.51 8.46
N GLY A 111 19.54 -24.29 7.28
CA GLY A 111 20.92 -23.82 7.15
C GLY A 111 21.08 -22.41 7.72
N ALA A 112 22.18 -22.14 8.41
CA ALA A 112 22.37 -20.88 9.11
C ALA A 112 23.76 -20.28 8.95
N HIS A 113 23.80 -18.95 8.94
CA HIS A 113 25.00 -18.15 9.15
C HIS A 113 24.70 -17.00 10.12
N ALA A 114 25.64 -16.70 11.01
CA ALA A 114 25.71 -15.47 11.78
C ALA A 114 27.16 -14.99 11.87
N GLY A 115 27.38 -13.67 11.94
CA GLY A 115 28.70 -13.10 12.18
C GLY A 115 29.28 -13.47 13.54
N SER A 116 28.42 -13.73 14.53
CA SER A 116 28.76 -14.34 15.81
C SER A 116 27.54 -15.04 16.41
N TYR A 117 27.77 -16.02 17.29
CA TYR A 117 26.72 -16.81 17.93
C TYR A 117 26.82 -16.68 19.45
N VAL A 118 25.71 -16.30 20.09
CA VAL A 118 25.57 -16.21 21.55
C VAL A 118 24.34 -17.04 21.93
N ASN A 119 24.52 -18.04 22.82
CA ASN A 119 23.45 -18.94 23.23
C ASN A 119 22.64 -19.53 22.06
N THR A 120 23.32 -19.78 20.94
CA THR A 120 22.72 -20.17 19.67
C THR A 120 23.50 -21.35 19.10
N ASN A 121 22.80 -22.43 18.78
CA ASN A 121 23.37 -23.57 18.09
C ASN A 121 23.18 -23.41 16.57
N HIS A 122 24.16 -23.85 15.78
CA HIS A 122 24.07 -23.86 14.32
C HIS A 122 24.59 -25.20 13.78
N ASN A 123 23.68 -26.15 13.57
CA ASN A 123 24.09 -27.50 13.18
C ASN A 123 24.35 -27.64 11.66
N ASN A 124 23.78 -26.73 10.86
CA ASN A 124 23.92 -26.72 9.41
C ASN A 124 24.46 -25.36 8.97
N VAL A 125 25.77 -25.25 8.72
CA VAL A 125 26.44 -23.98 8.41
C VAL A 125 26.23 -23.60 6.94
N LEU A 126 25.80 -22.37 6.68
CA LEU A 126 25.84 -21.76 5.35
C LEU A 126 27.18 -21.04 5.13
N ALA A 127 27.90 -21.42 4.08
CA ALA A 127 29.13 -20.76 3.67
C ALA A 127 28.89 -19.45 2.90
N ALA A 128 27.71 -19.31 2.28
CA ALA A 128 27.29 -18.13 1.54
C ALA A 128 25.74 -18.00 1.57
N PRO A 129 25.17 -16.81 1.34
CA PRO A 129 23.73 -16.66 1.17
C PRO A 129 23.21 -17.52 0.00
N THR A 130 22.02 -18.09 0.16
CA THR A 130 21.40 -18.90 -0.89
C THR A 130 20.98 -18.04 -2.09
N GLY A 131 20.71 -18.67 -3.24
CA GLY A 131 20.18 -17.96 -4.41
C GLY A 131 18.86 -17.22 -4.11
N VAL A 132 18.00 -17.82 -3.28
CA VAL A 132 16.75 -17.18 -2.84
C VAL A 132 17.05 -15.93 -2.01
N MET A 133 17.93 -16.01 -1.00
CA MET A 133 18.32 -14.85 -0.19
C MET A 133 18.90 -13.72 -1.04
N ASN A 134 19.77 -14.04 -2.00
CA ASN A 134 20.34 -13.03 -2.90
C ASN A 134 19.24 -12.37 -3.75
N SER A 135 18.29 -13.14 -4.26
CA SER A 135 17.20 -12.60 -5.08
C SER A 135 16.23 -11.72 -4.29
N THR A 136 15.86 -12.12 -3.07
CA THR A 136 14.93 -11.34 -2.23
C THR A 136 15.60 -10.11 -1.64
N LEU A 137 16.90 -10.17 -1.32
CA LEU A 137 17.69 -9.01 -0.91
C LEU A 137 17.89 -7.99 -2.04
N ALA A 138 18.12 -8.45 -3.27
CA ALA A 138 18.17 -7.55 -4.42
C ALA A 138 16.81 -6.89 -4.66
N ALA A 139 15.72 -7.65 -4.53
CA ALA A 139 14.37 -7.12 -4.66
C ALA A 139 14.05 -6.07 -3.58
N SER A 140 14.46 -6.29 -2.32
CA SER A 140 14.13 -5.41 -1.20
C SER A 140 14.61 -3.96 -1.37
N THR A 141 15.63 -3.74 -2.20
CA THR A 141 16.19 -2.40 -2.48
C THR A 141 15.91 -1.91 -3.90
N SER A 142 15.15 -2.66 -4.70
CA SER A 142 14.97 -2.41 -6.13
C SER A 142 13.95 -1.31 -6.47
N THR A 143 13.05 -0.97 -5.54
CA THR A 143 11.92 -0.07 -5.79
C THR A 143 11.78 0.95 -4.66
N ASN A 144 11.76 2.24 -5.01
CA ASN A 144 11.34 3.31 -4.09
C ASN A 144 9.81 3.36 -4.02
N PHE A 145 9.22 2.61 -3.09
CA PHE A 145 7.77 2.53 -2.98
C PHE A 145 7.10 3.85 -2.55
N GLY A 146 7.79 4.72 -1.80
CA GLY A 146 7.29 6.06 -1.49
C GLY A 146 7.07 6.89 -2.75
N ALA A 147 8.03 6.89 -3.68
CA ALA A 147 7.90 7.54 -4.98
C ALA A 147 6.80 6.90 -5.86
N VAL A 148 6.68 5.57 -5.82
CA VAL A 148 5.61 4.85 -6.55
C VAL A 148 4.22 5.23 -6.03
N MET A 149 4.03 5.28 -4.71
CA MET A 149 2.76 5.64 -4.10
C MET A 149 2.38 7.10 -4.37
N THR A 150 3.32 8.04 -4.20
CA THR A 150 3.09 9.48 -4.46
C THR A 150 2.82 9.76 -5.94
N GLY A 151 3.55 9.09 -6.84
CA GLY A 151 3.30 9.15 -8.28
C GLY A 151 1.93 8.58 -8.66
N LEU A 152 1.55 7.43 -8.12
CA LEU A 152 0.23 6.84 -8.34
C LEU A 152 -0.90 7.73 -7.81
N SER A 153 -0.76 8.24 -6.58
CA SER A 153 -1.76 9.13 -5.99
C SER A 153 -1.95 10.40 -6.84
N SER A 154 -0.86 11.01 -7.28
CA SER A 154 -0.90 12.17 -8.18
C SER A 154 -1.56 11.85 -9.53
N GLN A 155 -1.25 10.68 -10.12
CA GLN A 155 -1.88 10.22 -11.36
C GLN A 155 -3.39 10.02 -11.19
N LEU A 156 -3.83 9.40 -10.09
CA LEU A 156 -5.24 9.14 -9.82
C LEU A 156 -6.01 10.44 -9.58
N SER A 157 -5.45 11.37 -8.80
CA SER A 157 -6.08 12.68 -8.52
C SER A 157 -6.24 13.54 -9.77
N ALA A 158 -5.42 13.35 -10.80
CA ALA A 158 -5.55 14.05 -12.07
C ALA A 158 -6.69 13.52 -12.97
N LEU A 159 -7.33 12.40 -12.60
CA LEU A 159 -8.43 11.84 -13.37
C LEU A 159 -9.72 12.62 -13.11
N HIS A 160 -10.42 12.97 -14.18
CA HIS A 160 -11.76 13.54 -14.08
C HIS A 160 -12.79 12.48 -13.67
N ALA A 161 -13.79 12.90 -12.91
CA ALA A 161 -14.95 12.07 -12.60
C ALA A 161 -15.59 11.54 -13.90
N THR A 162 -15.98 10.27 -13.88
CA THR A 162 -16.65 9.65 -15.03
C THR A 162 -18.05 10.25 -15.18
N ALA A 163 -18.40 10.68 -16.40
CA ALA A 163 -19.71 11.29 -16.64
C ALA A 163 -20.85 10.36 -16.18
N GLY A 164 -21.77 10.88 -15.37
CA GLY A 164 -22.90 10.12 -14.82
C GLY A 164 -22.62 9.39 -13.51
N THR A 165 -21.44 9.55 -12.89
CA THR A 165 -21.26 9.17 -11.49
C THR A 165 -22.09 10.06 -10.58
N ALA A 166 -22.65 9.48 -9.50
CA ALA A 166 -23.43 10.20 -8.50
C ALA A 166 -23.13 9.68 -7.09
N VAL A 167 -23.08 10.61 -6.14
CA VAL A 167 -23.05 10.36 -4.69
C VAL A 167 -24.40 10.77 -4.12
N THR A 168 -25.26 9.80 -3.80
CA THR A 168 -26.63 10.06 -3.37
C THR A 168 -26.79 9.74 -1.89
N TYR A 169 -27.23 10.73 -1.11
CA TYR A 169 -27.52 10.58 0.30
C TYR A 169 -29.01 10.29 0.51
N SER A 170 -29.31 9.42 1.46
CA SER A 170 -30.69 9.09 1.83
C SER A 170 -30.79 8.79 3.33
N ASN A 171 -32.02 8.62 3.82
CA ASN A 171 -32.29 8.36 5.24
C ASN A 171 -31.63 9.39 6.17
N ASN A 172 -31.89 10.68 5.92
CA ASN A 172 -31.28 11.80 6.66
C ASN A 172 -29.73 11.74 6.67
N ASP A 173 -29.15 11.51 5.49
CA ASP A 173 -27.71 11.38 5.24
C ASP A 173 -27.00 10.18 5.91
N SER A 174 -27.74 9.25 6.53
CA SER A 174 -27.12 8.03 7.10
C SER A 174 -26.67 7.02 6.06
N ASN A 175 -27.34 6.99 4.91
CA ASN A 175 -27.03 6.06 3.83
C ASN A 175 -26.46 6.82 2.63
N VAL A 176 -25.34 6.33 2.10
CA VAL A 176 -24.73 6.84 0.87
C VAL A 176 -24.75 5.76 -0.21
N LEU A 177 -25.18 6.12 -1.41
CA LEU A 177 -25.07 5.30 -2.61
C LEU A 177 -24.08 5.95 -3.60
N LEU A 178 -22.98 5.26 -3.87
CA LEU A 178 -22.04 5.59 -4.94
C LEU A 178 -22.46 4.83 -6.19
N SER A 179 -22.89 5.54 -7.23
CA SER A 179 -23.45 4.93 -8.44
C SER A 179 -22.87 5.51 -9.72
N GLY A 180 -22.79 4.69 -10.76
CA GLY A 180 -22.31 5.10 -12.08
C GLY A 180 -22.32 3.94 -13.09
N THR A 181 -22.08 4.25 -14.36
CA THR A 181 -21.90 3.26 -15.43
C THR A 181 -20.46 3.33 -15.93
N ALA A 182 -19.76 2.19 -15.92
CA ALA A 182 -18.34 2.17 -16.27
C ALA A 182 -18.11 2.53 -17.74
N VAL A 183 -17.06 3.31 -17.99
CA VAL A 183 -16.55 3.58 -19.35
C VAL A 183 -15.25 2.81 -19.50
N ASN A 184 -15.20 1.88 -20.46
CA ASN A 184 -14.07 0.97 -20.65
C ASN A 184 -13.66 0.21 -19.37
N GLY A 185 -14.64 -0.17 -18.55
CA GLY A 185 -14.42 -0.90 -17.29
C GLY A 185 -13.98 -0.03 -16.11
N VAL A 186 -13.82 1.29 -16.29
CA VAL A 186 -13.38 2.22 -15.26
C VAL A 186 -14.53 3.14 -14.81
N LEU A 187 -14.60 3.39 -13.50
CA LEU A 187 -15.36 4.48 -12.89
C LEU A 187 -14.44 5.32 -12.03
N VAL A 188 -14.54 6.65 -12.15
CA VAL A 188 -13.83 7.60 -11.31
C VAL A 188 -14.85 8.48 -10.60
N PHE A 189 -14.81 8.49 -9.27
CA PHE A 189 -15.55 9.40 -8.42
C PHE A 189 -14.58 10.47 -7.91
N ASP A 190 -14.95 11.73 -8.13
CA ASP A 190 -14.33 12.87 -7.45
C ASP A 190 -15.18 13.16 -6.19
N LEU A 191 -14.59 12.92 -5.02
CA LEU A 191 -15.23 13.11 -3.71
C LEU A 191 -14.78 14.38 -3.01
N THR A 192 -13.87 15.16 -3.60
CA THR A 192 -13.30 16.38 -2.97
C THR A 192 -14.37 17.38 -2.50
N HIS A 193 -15.52 17.42 -3.17
CA HIS A 193 -16.67 18.25 -2.78
C HIS A 193 -17.66 17.57 -1.82
N GLU A 194 -17.50 16.27 -1.56
CA GLU A 194 -18.36 15.42 -0.72
C GLU A 194 -17.69 15.01 0.61
N ASP A 195 -16.38 15.25 0.76
CA ASP A 195 -15.55 14.72 1.85
C ASP A 195 -16.11 15.00 3.24
N SER A 196 -16.46 16.27 3.51
CA SER A 196 -17.06 16.71 4.78
C SER A 196 -18.36 15.99 5.15
N LYS A 197 -19.05 15.39 4.16
CA LYS A 197 -20.33 14.71 4.33
C LYS A 197 -20.17 13.20 4.34
N ILE A 198 -19.48 12.61 3.35
CA ILE A 198 -19.29 11.16 3.24
C ILE A 198 -18.46 10.57 4.39
N PHE A 199 -17.46 11.31 4.89
CA PHE A 199 -16.62 10.90 6.03
C PHE A 199 -17.11 11.49 7.36
N SER A 200 -18.37 11.91 7.43
CA SER A 200 -18.98 12.37 8.68
C SER A 200 -19.48 11.21 9.52
N ASN A 201 -19.64 11.45 10.82
CA ASN A 201 -20.26 10.49 11.74
C ASN A 201 -21.76 10.24 11.49
N LYS A 202 -22.39 10.98 10.56
CA LYS A 202 -23.78 10.75 10.18
C LYS A 202 -23.90 9.54 9.26
N VAL A 203 -22.92 9.32 8.38
CA VAL A 203 -22.95 8.21 7.44
C VAL A 203 -22.67 6.91 8.19
N THR A 204 -23.65 6.01 8.19
CA THR A 204 -23.56 4.70 8.84
C THR A 204 -23.43 3.57 7.84
N ASP A 205 -23.81 3.78 6.57
CA ASP A 205 -23.82 2.73 5.55
C ASP A 205 -23.44 3.30 4.17
N ILE A 206 -22.49 2.66 3.50
CA ILE A 206 -22.07 2.95 2.13
C ILE A 206 -22.45 1.77 1.24
N SER A 207 -23.17 2.07 0.16
CA SER A 207 -23.63 1.13 -0.86
C SER A 207 -23.11 1.51 -2.23
N PHE A 208 -23.07 0.52 -3.12
CA PHE A 208 -22.45 0.66 -4.44
C PHE A 208 -23.38 0.15 -5.55
N ASN A 209 -23.46 0.91 -6.64
CA ASN A 209 -24.01 0.45 -7.91
C ASN A 209 -23.06 0.86 -9.04
N LEU A 210 -22.08 0.00 -9.32
CA LEU A 210 -20.88 0.34 -10.09
C LEU A 210 -20.96 -0.04 -11.57
N GLY A 211 -22.15 -0.41 -12.06
CA GLY A 211 -22.44 -0.55 -13.50
C GLY A 211 -21.38 -1.33 -14.30
N GLY A 212 -20.97 -2.51 -13.82
CA GLY A 212 -20.04 -3.40 -14.52
C GLY A 212 -18.55 -3.02 -14.42
N ALA A 213 -18.17 -2.07 -13.59
CA ALA A 213 -16.77 -1.65 -13.43
C ALA A 213 -15.86 -2.81 -12.98
N SER A 214 -14.68 -2.90 -13.62
CA SER A 214 -13.54 -3.71 -13.17
C SER A 214 -12.55 -2.88 -12.35
N THR A 215 -12.62 -1.56 -12.42
CA THR A 215 -11.83 -0.63 -11.59
C THR A 215 -12.69 0.56 -11.21
N VAL A 216 -12.72 0.88 -9.92
CA VAL A 216 -13.39 2.07 -9.40
C VAL A 216 -12.41 2.86 -8.56
N ILE A 217 -12.29 4.15 -8.84
CA ILE A 217 -11.35 5.06 -8.20
C ILE A 217 -12.16 6.11 -7.46
N PHE A 218 -11.86 6.32 -6.19
CA PHE A 218 -12.42 7.38 -5.36
C PHE A 218 -11.28 8.32 -4.99
N ASN A 219 -11.35 9.58 -5.44
CA ASN A 219 -10.38 10.61 -5.11
C ASN A 219 -10.95 11.56 -4.06
N THR A 220 -10.16 11.84 -3.02
CA THR A 220 -10.44 12.81 -1.96
C THR A 220 -9.13 13.52 -1.61
N ASP A 221 -9.21 14.77 -1.16
CA ASP A 221 -8.05 15.60 -0.83
C ASP A 221 -8.07 16.13 0.61
N ASP A 222 -9.06 15.76 1.43
CA ASP A 222 -9.11 16.12 2.84
C ASP A 222 -7.97 15.48 3.66
N SER A 223 -7.43 16.26 4.60
CA SER A 223 -6.30 15.85 5.45
C SER A 223 -6.72 15.06 6.70
N ASN A 224 -8.00 15.04 7.08
CA ASN A 224 -8.44 14.29 8.27
C ASN A 224 -9.79 13.63 8.02
N LEU A 225 -9.75 12.33 7.80
CA LEU A 225 -10.88 11.54 7.33
C LEU A 225 -11.12 10.39 8.29
N SER A 226 -12.38 10.23 8.68
CA SER A 226 -12.82 9.20 9.61
C SER A 226 -13.99 8.44 9.00
N LEU A 227 -13.87 7.13 8.84
CA LEU A 227 -14.96 6.30 8.34
C LEU A 227 -15.38 5.24 9.35
N TYR A 228 -16.59 5.42 9.87
CA TYR A 228 -17.26 4.51 10.79
C TYR A 228 -18.54 3.92 10.18
N ALA A 229 -18.66 3.97 8.86
CA ALA A 229 -19.78 3.42 8.12
C ALA A 229 -19.56 1.93 7.81
N ASN A 230 -20.65 1.16 7.75
CA ASN A 230 -20.67 -0.16 7.15
C ASN A 230 -20.36 -0.04 5.66
N PHE A 231 -19.45 -0.88 5.19
CA PHE A 231 -19.15 -1.00 3.77
C PHE A 231 -19.89 -2.21 3.19
N ASN A 232 -20.97 -1.96 2.46
CA ASN A 232 -21.73 -3.05 1.86
C ASN A 232 -20.87 -3.74 0.80
N GLN A 233 -20.72 -5.06 0.94
CA GLN A 233 -20.00 -5.92 -0.02
C GLN A 233 -18.46 -5.71 -0.04
N ALA A 234 -17.85 -5.31 1.08
CA ALA A 234 -16.40 -5.10 1.17
C ALA A 234 -15.57 -6.27 0.60
N GLN A 235 -15.92 -7.51 0.94
CA GLN A 235 -15.22 -8.71 0.48
C GLN A 235 -15.27 -8.93 -1.03
N THR A 236 -16.40 -8.60 -1.69
CA THR A 236 -16.58 -8.86 -3.12
C THR A 236 -16.11 -7.71 -4.01
N LEU A 237 -16.03 -6.50 -3.45
CA LEU A 237 -15.59 -5.30 -4.17
C LEU A 237 -14.10 -4.98 -3.93
N GLY A 238 -13.49 -5.46 -2.85
CA GLY A 238 -12.13 -5.11 -2.42
C GLY A 238 -11.05 -5.18 -3.49
N SER A 239 -11.15 -6.15 -4.40
CA SER A 239 -10.19 -6.35 -5.51
C SER A 239 -10.34 -5.37 -6.69
N LYS A 240 -11.30 -4.44 -6.63
CA LYS A 240 -11.63 -3.52 -7.74
C LYS A 240 -11.61 -2.04 -7.34
N LEU A 241 -11.76 -1.74 -6.06
CA LEU A 241 -11.86 -0.37 -5.55
C LEU A 241 -10.47 0.16 -5.23
N ILE A 242 -10.18 1.40 -5.61
CA ILE A 242 -9.02 2.17 -5.17
C ILE A 242 -9.53 3.43 -4.48
N TRP A 243 -9.16 3.61 -3.22
CA TRP A 243 -9.42 4.81 -2.44
C TRP A 243 -8.14 5.61 -2.35
N ASN A 244 -8.07 6.68 -3.13
CA ASN A 244 -6.94 7.58 -3.20
C ASN A 244 -7.19 8.79 -2.28
N PHE A 245 -6.53 8.76 -1.12
CA PHE A 245 -6.51 9.84 -0.15
C PHE A 245 -5.31 10.73 -0.44
N ALA A 246 -5.53 11.74 -1.28
CA ALA A 246 -4.48 12.54 -1.92
C ALA A 246 -4.14 13.83 -1.17
N GLY A 247 -4.77 14.09 -0.03
CA GLY A 247 -4.44 15.23 0.81
C GLY A 247 -2.99 15.18 1.30
N HIS A 248 -2.48 16.34 1.69
CA HIS A 248 -1.16 16.45 2.31
C HIS A 248 -1.23 16.09 3.80
N ASP A 249 -0.25 15.33 4.26
CA ASP A 249 -0.18 14.83 5.65
C ASP A 249 -1.49 14.19 6.14
N THR A 250 -2.18 13.47 5.26
CA THR A 250 -3.53 12.96 5.53
C THR A 250 -3.54 11.94 6.66
N SER A 251 -4.49 12.09 7.59
CA SER A 251 -4.83 11.11 8.62
C SER A 251 -6.14 10.43 8.25
N VAL A 252 -6.09 9.15 7.90
CA VAL A 252 -7.29 8.33 7.62
C VAL A 252 -7.48 7.34 8.75
N THR A 253 -8.65 7.36 9.40
CA THR A 253 -9.03 6.37 10.41
C THR A 253 -10.28 5.63 9.97
N VAL A 254 -10.25 4.30 9.99
CA VAL A 254 -11.43 3.46 9.77
C VAL A 254 -11.77 2.70 11.05
N GLY A 255 -13.04 2.73 11.45
CA GLY A 255 -13.53 2.04 12.65
C GLY A 255 -14.48 0.88 12.39
N ARG A 256 -14.70 0.54 11.11
CA ARG A 256 -15.47 -0.63 10.66
C ARG A 256 -14.80 -1.23 9.42
N THR A 257 -15.19 -2.45 9.04
CA THR A 257 -14.63 -3.14 7.88
C THR A 257 -14.68 -2.26 6.63
N PHE A 258 -13.54 -2.08 5.99
CA PHE A 258 -13.34 -1.24 4.82
C PHE A 258 -13.06 -2.11 3.59
N GLY A 259 -13.60 -1.76 2.42
CA GLY A 259 -13.38 -2.49 1.18
C GLY A 259 -12.54 -1.71 0.18
N GLY A 260 -11.44 -2.28 -0.30
CA GLY A 260 -10.66 -1.72 -1.41
C GLY A 260 -9.15 -1.61 -1.15
N GLN A 261 -8.46 -1.13 -2.17
CA GLN A 261 -7.07 -0.72 -2.11
C GLN A 261 -6.99 0.69 -1.54
N VAL A 262 -6.49 0.84 -0.32
CA VAL A 262 -6.31 2.12 0.37
C VAL A 262 -4.96 2.72 0.00
N LEU A 263 -4.95 3.92 -0.58
CA LEU A 263 -3.74 4.66 -0.93
C LEU A 263 -3.69 5.97 -0.13
N VAL A 264 -2.80 6.02 0.86
CA VAL A 264 -2.50 7.21 1.70
C VAL A 264 -1.02 7.54 1.52
N ALA A 265 -0.67 7.98 0.30
CA ALA A 265 0.72 8.12 -0.13
C ALA A 265 1.53 9.08 0.76
N ASP A 266 0.88 10.09 1.33
CA ASP A 266 1.48 11.09 2.19
C ASP A 266 0.68 11.26 3.49
N GLY A 267 0.80 10.30 4.41
CA GLY A 267 -0.05 10.33 5.60
C GLY A 267 0.03 9.11 6.51
N THR A 268 -0.95 9.00 7.40
CA THR A 268 -1.14 7.86 8.29
C THR A 268 -2.48 7.21 8.02
N PHE A 269 -2.47 5.89 7.84
CA PHE A 269 -3.70 5.07 7.89
C PHE A 269 -3.78 4.35 9.24
N SER A 270 -4.97 4.32 9.84
CA SER A 270 -5.25 3.58 11.06
C SER A 270 -6.57 2.83 10.96
N ASN A 271 -6.56 1.51 11.18
CA ASN A 271 -7.80 0.71 11.30
C ASN A 271 -8.02 0.30 12.76
N VAL A 272 -8.93 1.01 13.43
CA VAL A 272 -9.14 0.91 14.89
C VAL A 272 -10.31 -0.01 15.23
N GLY A 273 -10.38 -0.47 16.48
CA GLY A 273 -11.50 -1.27 16.98
C GLY A 273 -11.67 -2.63 16.29
N GLY A 274 -10.59 -3.19 15.73
CA GLY A 274 -10.64 -4.44 14.97
C GLY A 274 -11.25 -4.30 13.57
N ALA A 275 -11.27 -3.08 13.01
CA ALA A 275 -11.75 -2.84 11.66
C ALA A 275 -10.88 -3.52 10.60
N ASN A 276 -11.40 -4.53 9.92
CA ASN A 276 -10.66 -5.21 8.86
C ASN A 276 -10.61 -4.38 7.57
N VAL A 277 -9.59 -4.60 6.75
CA VAL A 277 -9.52 -4.10 5.37
C VAL A 277 -9.63 -5.28 4.42
N GLU A 278 -10.68 -5.32 3.63
CA GLU A 278 -10.87 -6.26 2.53
C GLU A 278 -10.19 -5.69 1.28
N GLY A 279 -8.87 -5.80 1.20
CA GLY A 279 -8.05 -5.26 0.12
C GLY A 279 -6.63 -4.94 0.57
N GLY A 280 -5.95 -4.07 -0.15
CA GLY A 280 -4.57 -3.67 0.16
C GLY A 280 -4.49 -2.32 0.89
N VAL A 281 -3.42 -2.13 1.67
CA VAL A 281 -3.09 -0.83 2.29
C VAL A 281 -1.72 -0.36 1.81
N PHE A 282 -1.67 0.88 1.33
CA PHE A 282 -0.48 1.51 0.75
C PHE A 282 -0.35 2.90 1.37
N ALA A 283 0.46 3.04 2.41
CA ALA A 283 0.51 4.24 3.24
C ALA A 283 1.93 4.69 3.58
N ARG A 284 2.14 5.96 3.93
CA ARG A 284 3.43 6.40 4.50
C ARG A 284 3.62 5.84 5.92
N THR A 285 2.61 5.93 6.77
CA THR A 285 2.61 5.33 8.12
C THR A 285 1.37 4.47 8.31
N LEU A 286 1.50 3.32 8.98
CA LEU A 286 0.39 2.44 9.30
C LEU A 286 0.34 2.10 10.81
N ASN A 287 -0.82 2.35 11.42
CA ASN A 287 -1.19 1.80 12.72
C ASN A 287 -2.28 0.75 12.53
N GLN A 288 -1.90 -0.52 12.56
CA GLN A 288 -2.77 -1.64 12.25
C GLN A 288 -3.35 -2.28 13.53
N PHE A 289 -4.67 -2.21 13.72
CA PHE A 289 -5.36 -2.88 14.83
C PHE A 289 -6.50 -3.81 14.39
N GLY A 290 -6.73 -3.94 13.09
CA GLY A 290 -7.57 -4.97 12.47
C GLY A 290 -6.84 -5.64 11.32
N GLU A 291 -7.44 -6.69 10.78
CA GLU A 291 -6.81 -7.57 9.80
C GLU A 291 -6.78 -6.89 8.42
N ILE A 292 -5.76 -7.19 7.61
CA ILE A 292 -5.73 -6.80 6.21
C ILE A 292 -5.81 -8.08 5.38
N HIS A 293 -6.99 -8.32 4.82
CA HIS A 293 -7.27 -9.54 4.06
C HIS A 293 -6.74 -9.45 2.63
N LEU A 294 -6.50 -10.64 2.06
CA LEU A 294 -5.95 -10.74 0.71
C LEU A 294 -7.05 -10.65 -0.34
N GLN A 295 -7.31 -9.44 -0.84
CA GLN A 295 -8.07 -9.20 -2.06
C GLN A 295 -7.18 -8.46 -3.06
N SER A 296 -6.34 -9.24 -3.75
CA SER A 296 -5.42 -8.73 -4.77
C SER A 296 -6.14 -7.89 -5.81
N PHE A 297 -5.61 -6.71 -6.12
CA PHE A 297 -6.21 -5.85 -7.14
C PHE A 297 -6.24 -6.57 -8.50
N SER A 298 -7.43 -6.66 -9.09
CA SER A 298 -7.68 -7.41 -10.34
C SER A 298 -7.95 -6.50 -11.54
N GLY A 299 -8.07 -5.20 -11.30
CA GLY A 299 -8.34 -4.20 -12.31
C GLY A 299 -7.09 -3.68 -13.04
N SER A 300 -7.28 -2.60 -13.79
CA SER A 300 -6.21 -1.84 -14.44
C SER A 300 -6.27 -0.38 -13.99
N VAL A 301 -5.12 0.22 -13.74
CA VAL A 301 -5.04 1.65 -13.43
C VAL A 301 -5.02 2.42 -14.76
N PRO A 302 -6.01 3.31 -15.04
CA PRO A 302 -6.01 4.12 -16.24
C PRO A 302 -4.83 5.08 -16.25
N ALA A 303 -4.20 5.28 -17.40
CA ALA A 303 -3.19 6.32 -17.57
C ALA A 303 -3.86 7.71 -17.41
N ALA A 304 -3.20 8.65 -16.71
CA ALA A 304 -3.64 10.03 -16.74
C ALA A 304 -3.51 10.58 -18.18
N PRO A 305 -4.44 11.42 -18.66
CA PRO A 305 -4.29 12.09 -19.94
C PRO A 305 -2.99 12.89 -19.93
N VAL A 306 -2.04 12.53 -20.79
CA VAL A 306 -0.87 13.36 -21.05
C VAL A 306 -1.36 14.55 -21.88
N PRO A 307 -1.11 15.82 -21.48
CA PRO A 307 -1.47 16.95 -22.31
C PRO A 307 -0.88 16.77 -23.70
N GLU A 308 -1.75 16.73 -24.72
CA GLU A 308 -1.32 16.42 -26.07
C GLU A 308 -0.27 17.46 -26.51
N PRO A 309 0.83 17.04 -27.19
CA PRO A 309 1.92 17.93 -27.63
C PRO A 309 1.43 19.18 -28.38
N GLU A 310 0.26 19.09 -29.01
CA GLU A 310 -0.43 20.15 -29.72
C GLU A 310 -0.83 21.33 -28.83
N THR A 311 -1.15 21.11 -27.56
CA THR A 311 -1.44 22.20 -26.61
C THR A 311 -0.21 23.06 -26.36
N TYR A 312 0.96 22.43 -26.24
CA TYR A 312 2.23 23.14 -26.12
C TYR A 312 2.62 23.82 -27.44
N ALA A 313 2.37 23.17 -28.58
CA ALA A 313 2.60 23.77 -29.90
C ALA A 313 1.71 25.00 -30.14
N MET A 314 0.44 24.97 -29.72
CA MET A 314 -0.51 26.10 -29.85
C MET A 314 -0.20 27.23 -28.88
N LEU A 315 0.24 26.92 -27.66
CA LEU A 315 0.76 27.91 -26.71
C LEU A 315 2.01 28.61 -27.28
N LEU A 316 2.97 27.83 -27.81
CA LEU A 316 4.18 28.36 -28.44
C LEU A 316 3.86 29.15 -29.71
N ALA A 317 2.91 28.70 -30.53
CA ALA A 317 2.44 29.42 -31.71
C ALA A 317 1.75 30.75 -31.32
N GLY A 318 0.93 30.74 -30.27
CA GLY A 318 0.31 31.94 -29.72
C GLY A 318 1.33 32.95 -29.20
N LEU A 319 2.35 32.49 -28.47
CA LEU A 319 3.46 33.33 -28.00
C LEU A 319 4.33 33.84 -29.16
N GLY A 320 4.56 33.03 -30.18
CA GLY A 320 5.26 33.43 -31.41
C GLY A 320 4.53 34.54 -32.16
N LEU A 321 3.21 34.43 -32.31
CA LEU A 321 2.36 35.46 -32.93
C LEU A 321 2.39 36.77 -32.14
N MET A 322 2.31 36.70 -30.81
CA MET A 322 2.41 37.88 -29.93
C MET A 322 3.78 38.56 -30.05
N GLY A 323 4.87 37.79 -30.12
CA GLY A 323 6.22 38.32 -30.35
C GLY A 323 6.36 39.07 -31.69
N VAL A 324 5.76 38.54 -32.76
CA VAL A 324 5.74 39.20 -34.08
C VAL A 324 4.92 40.50 -34.03
N MET A 325 3.76 40.51 -33.37
CA MET A 325 2.93 41.71 -33.23
C MET A 325 3.63 42.82 -32.44
N LEU A 326 4.30 42.46 -31.33
CA LEU A 326 5.07 43.42 -30.51
C LEU A 326 6.27 44.00 -31.27
N ARG A 327 6.96 43.19 -32.08
CA ARG A 327 8.06 43.67 -32.93
C ARG A 327 7.60 44.66 -34.00
N ARG A 328 6.43 44.45 -34.61
CA ARG A 328 5.87 45.38 -35.60
C ARG A 328 5.47 46.72 -34.98
N ARG A 329 4.95 46.73 -33.75
CA ARG A 329 4.60 47.97 -33.03
C ARG A 329 5.83 48.82 -32.70
N LYS A 330 6.98 48.18 -32.43
CA LYS A 330 8.24 48.88 -32.15
C LYS A 330 8.93 49.46 -33.40
N GLN A 331 8.51 49.06 -34.61
CA GLN A 331 9.03 49.59 -35.88
C GLN A 331 8.17 50.75 -36.44
N GLN A 332 7.02 51.04 -35.81
CA GLN A 332 6.06 52.06 -36.25
C GLN A 332 5.92 53.24 -35.27
N GLY A 333 6.79 53.32 -34.26
CA GLY A 333 6.94 54.48 -33.36
C GLY A 333 8.40 54.89 -33.29
#